data_AF-A0A1F9S3D4-F1
#
_entry.id   AF-A0A1F9S3D4-F1
#
_cell.length_a   1.000
_cell.length_b   1.000
_cell.length_c   1.000
_cell.angle_alpha   90.00
_cell.angle_beta   90.00
_cell.angle_gamma   90.00
#
_symmetry.space_group_name_H-M   'P 1'
#
loop_
_entity.id
_entity.type
_entity.pdbx_description
1 polymer ?
#
loop_
_entity_poly.entity_id
_entity_poly.type
_entity_poly.pdbx_seq_one_letter_code
_entity_poly.pdbx_strand_id
1 'polypeptide(L)'
;MTAMGLGALLCAATAWAGVTVVLTPLGPVPAVPGLGLSVQGSLGQPLAAPSVFSATLSLMPVPALSVLSVRAMSASPVLAKTQVAAAEPQAVFAAPLPVLSAGDLVFLDLDCGALCDAIADSTIEQFGVSGPRLSHVGIVELVDGVPFVWEAWPGRGVSRVPLRFFLSRVQGGEGMPGGYYLGRLPSAWRSLGESAAARVKSFAQLPYDDDFAWGSPGAYCSKLVTLAYDGMAAFAPRPMYFGKEGSQTREVWRWYFAARGRSIPDGEPGVSPLGLFLAVQP
;
A
#
# COMPACT_ATOMS: atom_id res chain seq x y z
N MET A 1 -31.09 -57.16 7.03
CA MET A 1 -30.29 -57.82 5.97
C MET A 1 -29.94 -56.73 4.98
N THR A 2 -28.74 -56.24 4.74
CA THR A 2 -27.33 -56.59 4.99
C THR A 2 -26.59 -55.27 4.64
N ALA A 3 -25.92 -54.59 5.58
CA ALA A 3 -24.50 -54.71 5.93
C ALA A 3 -23.48 -54.26 4.85
N MET A 4 -22.72 -53.21 5.23
CA MET A 4 -21.29 -52.94 5.01
C MET A 4 -20.77 -52.37 3.68
N GLY A 5 -19.93 -51.33 3.83
CA GLY A 5 -19.00 -50.83 2.82
C GLY A 5 -18.31 -49.52 3.22
N LEU A 6 -17.39 -49.58 4.19
CA LEU A 6 -16.38 -48.55 4.45
C LEU A 6 -15.48 -48.34 3.22
N GLY A 7 -15.18 -47.09 2.87
CA GLY A 7 -14.16 -46.73 1.88
C GLY A 7 -13.50 -45.40 2.26
N ALA A 8 -12.23 -45.47 2.63
CA ALA A 8 -11.44 -44.44 3.29
C ALA A 8 -10.98 -43.30 2.36
N LEU A 9 -10.66 -42.17 3.02
CA LEU A 9 -9.88 -41.03 2.55
C LEU A 9 -8.59 -41.44 1.81
N LEU A 10 -8.21 -40.66 0.79
CA LEU A 10 -6.82 -40.31 0.53
C LEU A 10 -6.71 -38.87 0.01
N CYS A 11 -6.40 -37.96 0.94
CA CYS A 11 -5.71 -36.69 0.62
C CYS A 11 -4.24 -37.01 0.36
N ALA A 12 -3.75 -36.73 -0.85
CA ALA A 12 -2.33 -36.67 -1.13
C ALA A 12 -1.84 -35.23 -0.96
N ALA A 13 -1.49 -34.86 0.26
CA ALA A 13 -0.68 -33.67 0.53
C ALA A 13 0.78 -34.13 0.68
N THR A 14 1.61 -33.73 -0.27
CA THR A 14 3.05 -33.99 -0.25
C THR A 14 3.71 -33.16 0.86
N ALA A 15 4.31 -33.85 1.83
CA ALA A 15 5.04 -33.27 2.94
C ALA A 15 6.39 -32.71 2.48
N TRP A 16 6.69 -31.46 2.87
CA TRP A 16 8.05 -30.92 2.90
C TRP A 16 8.36 -30.38 4.30
N ALA A 17 9.47 -30.89 4.83
CA ALA A 17 10.36 -30.36 5.87
C ALA A 17 9.76 -29.69 7.12
N GLY A 18 9.97 -30.36 8.24
CA GLY A 18 9.53 -29.94 9.56
C GLY A 18 10.23 -28.69 10.11
N VAL A 19 9.41 -27.85 10.74
CA VAL A 19 9.80 -26.95 11.82
C VAL A 19 8.82 -27.21 12.96
N THR A 20 9.26 -27.91 14.00
CA THR A 20 8.47 -28.12 15.21
C THR A 20 8.56 -26.86 16.07
N VAL A 21 7.51 -26.05 16.09
CA VAL A 21 7.37 -24.96 17.05
C VAL A 21 6.83 -25.54 18.35
N VAL A 22 7.69 -25.68 19.35
CA VAL A 22 7.30 -26.06 20.72
C VAL A 22 6.73 -24.82 21.40
N LEU A 23 5.40 -24.75 21.55
CA LEU A 23 4.74 -23.75 22.37
C LEU A 23 4.77 -24.21 23.83
N THR A 24 5.60 -23.59 24.65
CA THR A 24 5.53 -23.73 26.11
C THR A 24 4.37 -22.90 26.66
N PRO A 25 3.47 -23.47 27.49
CA PRO A 25 2.44 -22.68 28.15
C PRO A 25 3.07 -21.73 29.18
N LEU A 26 2.70 -20.45 29.10
CA LEU A 26 2.99 -19.47 30.14
C LEU A 26 2.21 -19.87 31.41
N GLY A 27 2.93 -20.19 32.47
CA GLY A 27 2.36 -20.47 33.79
C GLY A 27 1.69 -19.23 34.41
N PRO A 28 0.85 -19.43 35.45
CA PRO A 28 0.09 -18.34 36.05
C PRO A 28 0.99 -17.32 36.77
N VAL A 29 0.70 -16.04 36.54
CA VAL A 29 1.34 -14.90 37.21
C VAL A 29 0.86 -14.84 38.67
N PRO A 30 1.76 -14.73 39.66
CA PRO A 30 1.36 -14.60 41.06
C PRO A 30 0.83 -13.19 41.36
N ALA A 31 -0.27 -13.13 42.12
CA ALA A 31 -0.80 -11.91 42.71
C ALA A 31 0.08 -11.43 43.87
N VAL A 32 0.42 -10.14 43.88
CA VAL A 32 1.10 -9.48 45.01
C VAL A 32 0.04 -8.86 45.92
N PRO A 33 -0.03 -9.24 47.22
CA PRO A 33 -0.98 -8.64 48.16
C PRO A 33 -0.33 -7.52 48.97
N GLY A 34 -1.10 -6.43 49.14
CA GLY A 34 -1.14 -5.62 50.35
C GLY A 34 -0.13 -4.48 50.47
N LEU A 35 -0.66 -3.25 50.50
CA LEU A 35 -0.52 -2.36 51.66
C LEU A 35 -1.58 -1.27 51.54
N GLY A 36 -2.63 -1.39 52.35
CA GLY A 36 -3.53 -0.29 52.63
C GLY A 36 -2.89 0.63 53.67
N LEU A 37 -3.08 1.92 53.51
CA LEU A 37 -3.04 2.89 54.61
C LEU A 37 -3.97 4.04 54.25
N SER A 38 -4.99 4.18 55.09
CA SER A 38 -5.94 5.28 55.13
C SER A 38 -5.36 6.40 55.99
N VAL A 39 -5.46 7.67 55.57
CA VAL A 39 -5.50 8.84 56.47
C VAL A 39 -6.40 9.92 55.86
N GLN A 40 -7.30 10.45 56.70
CA GLN A 40 -8.26 11.54 56.47
C GLN A 40 -7.58 12.91 56.27
N GLY A 41 -8.31 13.83 55.62
CA GLY A 41 -7.79 15.10 55.08
C GLY A 41 -7.73 16.32 56.01
N SER A 42 -7.47 17.49 55.41
CA SER A 42 -7.82 18.84 55.89
C SER A 42 -7.44 19.90 54.85
N LEU A 43 -8.23 20.98 54.81
CA LEU A 43 -8.23 22.16 53.93
C LEU A 43 -6.98 23.06 54.06
N GLY A 44 -6.64 23.81 52.99
CA GLY A 44 -5.79 25.01 53.08
C GLY A 44 -5.16 25.49 51.76
N GLN A 45 -5.50 26.72 51.37
CA GLN A 45 -5.15 27.52 50.17
C GLN A 45 -3.63 27.76 49.87
N PRO A 46 -3.28 28.35 48.69
CA PRO A 46 -2.00 28.16 47.98
C PRO A 46 -0.98 29.32 48.17
N LEU A 47 0.28 29.17 47.70
CA LEU A 47 1.13 30.23 47.14
C LEU A 47 2.53 29.76 46.65
N ALA A 48 2.99 30.39 45.56
CA ALA A 48 4.37 30.73 45.13
C ALA A 48 5.27 29.75 44.33
N ALA A 49 5.41 30.10 43.03
CA ALA A 49 6.55 30.18 42.09
C ALA A 49 7.82 29.28 42.17
N PRO A 50 8.45 28.94 41.02
CA PRO A 50 9.53 27.96 40.93
C PRO A 50 10.93 28.57 41.08
N SER A 51 11.86 27.80 41.66
CA SER A 51 13.29 28.11 41.71
C SER A 51 14.04 27.27 40.68
N VAL A 52 14.85 27.94 39.85
CA VAL A 52 15.68 27.38 38.79
C VAL A 52 16.97 26.84 39.43
N PHE A 53 17.30 25.56 39.20
CA PHE A 53 18.61 25.02 39.55
C PHE A 53 19.48 24.91 38.30
N SER A 54 20.56 25.70 38.27
CA SER A 54 21.66 25.60 37.32
C SER A 54 22.76 24.76 37.97
N ALA A 55 23.18 23.69 37.31
CA ALA A 55 24.30 22.85 37.75
C ALA A 55 25.40 22.86 36.68
N THR A 56 26.48 23.55 37.00
CA THR A 56 27.71 23.66 36.20
C THR A 56 28.52 22.37 36.36
N LEU A 57 28.75 21.64 35.28
CA LEU A 57 29.61 20.45 35.29
C LEU A 57 31.07 20.86 35.06
N SER A 58 31.91 20.59 36.07
CA SER A 58 33.35 20.92 36.09
C SER A 58 34.15 19.87 35.31
N LEU A 59 35.00 20.34 34.39
CA LEU A 59 35.98 19.55 33.64
C LEU A 59 37.22 19.25 34.50
N MET A 60 37.68 18.01 34.48
CA MET A 60 38.99 17.60 35.01
C MET A 60 39.77 16.78 33.94
N PRO A 61 41.12 16.84 33.93
CA PRO A 61 41.93 16.63 32.73
C PRO A 61 42.47 15.20 32.54
N VAL A 62 42.81 14.94 31.27
CA VAL A 62 43.43 13.75 30.69
C VAL A 62 44.90 13.61 31.08
N PRO A 63 45.45 12.40 31.33
CA PRO A 63 46.86 12.14 31.18
C PRO A 63 47.17 11.51 29.82
N ALA A 64 48.12 12.12 29.11
CA ALA A 64 48.72 11.62 27.89
C ALA A 64 49.74 10.52 28.19
N LEU A 65 49.75 9.45 27.39
CA LEU A 65 50.88 8.54 27.28
C LEU A 65 51.16 8.20 25.80
N SER A 66 52.29 8.74 25.36
CA SER A 66 53.32 8.26 24.44
C SER A 66 52.94 7.42 23.22
N VAL A 67 53.35 8.00 22.09
CA VAL A 67 53.42 7.46 20.73
C VAL A 67 54.44 6.32 20.66
N LEU A 68 54.02 5.17 20.14
CA LEU A 68 54.91 4.23 19.47
C LEU A 68 54.31 3.91 18.10
N SER A 69 54.95 4.42 17.04
CA SER A 69 54.64 4.01 15.67
C SER A 69 55.12 2.58 15.45
N VAL A 70 54.19 1.69 15.09
CA VAL A 70 54.51 0.47 14.34
C VAL A 70 53.66 0.45 13.08
N ARG A 71 54.37 0.51 11.96
CA ARG A 71 53.84 0.43 10.61
C ARG A 71 53.50 -1.04 10.33
N ALA A 72 52.22 -1.35 10.13
CA ALA A 72 51.79 -2.62 9.54
C ALA A 72 50.84 -2.30 8.39
N MET A 73 51.36 -2.46 7.17
CA MET A 73 50.53 -2.51 5.97
C MET A 73 49.78 -3.84 5.99
N SER A 74 48.45 -3.77 5.99
CA SER A 74 47.59 -4.88 5.63
C SER A 74 46.26 -4.29 5.20
N ALA A 75 46.09 -4.15 3.88
CA ALA A 75 44.80 -3.82 3.29
C ALA A 75 43.90 -5.04 3.43
N SER A 76 43.01 -5.02 4.43
CA SER A 76 41.88 -5.95 4.47
C SER A 76 40.94 -5.62 3.31
N PRO A 77 40.60 -6.58 2.43
CA PRO A 77 39.55 -6.35 1.47
C PRO A 77 38.24 -6.27 2.25
N VAL A 78 37.65 -5.09 2.29
CA VAL A 78 36.24 -4.92 2.64
C VAL A 78 35.48 -5.70 1.57
N LEU A 79 35.06 -6.93 1.90
CA LEU A 79 34.05 -7.64 1.12
C LEU A 79 32.78 -6.80 1.21
N ALA A 80 32.57 -5.94 0.21
CA ALA A 80 31.26 -5.42 -0.11
C ALA A 80 30.38 -6.65 -0.35
N LYS A 81 29.50 -6.96 0.61
CA LYS A 81 28.38 -7.86 0.37
C LYS A 81 27.48 -7.13 -0.62
N THR A 82 27.73 -7.33 -1.90
CA THR A 82 26.76 -7.03 -2.95
C THR A 82 25.55 -7.91 -2.67
N GLN A 83 24.56 -7.35 -1.97
CA GLN A 83 23.21 -7.90 -1.99
C GLN A 83 22.70 -7.67 -3.41
N VAL A 84 22.98 -8.62 -4.28
CA VAL A 84 22.19 -8.81 -5.49
C VAL A 84 20.83 -9.25 -4.96
N ALA A 85 19.88 -8.33 -4.91
CA ALA A 85 18.48 -8.67 -4.73
C ALA A 85 18.15 -9.72 -5.78
N ALA A 86 17.81 -10.93 -5.34
CA ALA A 86 17.34 -11.97 -6.22
C ALA A 86 16.07 -11.43 -6.89
N ALA A 87 16.18 -11.07 -8.18
CA ALA A 87 15.03 -10.75 -8.98
C ALA A 87 14.20 -12.03 -9.07
N GLU A 88 13.03 -12.03 -8.43
CA GLU A 88 12.04 -13.08 -8.63
C GLU A 88 11.71 -13.18 -10.13
N PRO A 89 11.45 -14.39 -10.66
CA PRO A 89 11.12 -14.56 -12.06
C PRO A 89 9.75 -13.95 -12.32
N GLN A 90 9.74 -12.68 -12.71
CA GLN A 90 8.51 -11.99 -13.06
C GLN A 90 8.01 -12.55 -14.38
N ALA A 91 6.83 -13.16 -14.35
CA ALA A 91 6.10 -13.51 -15.57
C ALA A 91 6.11 -12.29 -16.50
N VAL A 92 6.66 -12.44 -17.70
CA VAL A 92 6.77 -11.32 -18.63
C VAL A 92 5.49 -11.30 -19.45
N PHE A 93 4.77 -10.17 -19.43
CA PHE A 93 3.64 -9.95 -20.33
C PHE A 93 4.11 -10.17 -21.79
N ALA A 94 3.57 -11.21 -22.43
CA ALA A 94 4.08 -11.77 -23.67
C ALA A 94 3.50 -11.11 -24.94
N ALA A 95 2.36 -10.43 -24.82
CA ALA A 95 1.74 -9.77 -25.97
C ALA A 95 2.47 -8.47 -26.37
N PRO A 96 2.29 -7.99 -27.61
CA PRO A 96 2.75 -6.67 -28.02
C PRO A 96 2.23 -5.59 -27.07
N LEU A 97 3.07 -4.60 -26.76
CA LEU A 97 2.66 -3.47 -25.94
C LEU A 97 1.78 -2.52 -26.75
N PRO A 98 0.77 -1.89 -26.12
CA PRO A 98 -0.04 -0.89 -26.78
C PRO A 98 0.80 0.35 -27.14
N VAL A 99 0.34 1.09 -28.15
CA VAL A 99 0.92 2.40 -28.48
C VAL A 99 0.41 3.43 -27.49
N LEU A 100 1.33 3.97 -26.68
CA LEU A 100 1.02 4.89 -25.58
C LEU A 100 1.61 6.28 -25.80
N SER A 101 1.02 7.24 -25.09
CA SER A 101 1.46 8.62 -24.95
C SER A 101 1.68 8.93 -23.46
N ALA A 102 2.56 9.87 -23.17
CA ALA A 102 2.73 10.35 -21.80
C ALA A 102 1.40 10.88 -21.25
N GLY A 103 1.05 10.44 -20.05
CA GLY A 103 -0.21 10.78 -19.39
C GLY A 103 -1.34 9.79 -19.62
N ASP A 104 -1.23 8.87 -20.60
CA ASP A 104 -2.23 7.81 -20.75
C ASP A 104 -2.40 7.06 -19.43
N LEU A 105 -3.62 6.63 -19.15
CA LEU A 105 -3.96 5.84 -17.99
C LEU A 105 -4.07 4.38 -18.40
N VAL A 106 -3.51 3.49 -17.59
CA VAL A 106 -3.65 2.03 -17.77
C VAL A 106 -4.38 1.49 -16.55
N PHE A 107 -5.57 0.95 -16.78
CA PHE A 107 -6.41 0.34 -15.76
C PHE A 107 -6.30 -1.17 -15.83
N LEU A 108 -6.31 -1.84 -14.68
CA LEU A 108 -6.24 -3.29 -14.57
C LEU A 108 -7.53 -3.84 -13.97
N ASP A 109 -8.01 -4.92 -14.58
CA ASP A 109 -8.99 -5.84 -14.01
C ASP A 109 -8.21 -6.95 -13.28
N LEU A 110 -7.82 -6.67 -12.03
CA LEU A 110 -7.01 -7.60 -11.23
C LEU A 110 -7.88 -8.68 -10.57
N ASP A 111 -7.43 -9.93 -10.67
CA ASP A 111 -7.94 -11.05 -9.90
C ASP A 111 -7.06 -11.28 -8.66
N CYS A 112 -7.17 -10.38 -7.68
CA CYS A 112 -6.38 -10.42 -6.43
C CYS A 112 -7.17 -10.88 -5.20
N GLY A 113 -8.36 -11.46 -5.42
CA GLY A 113 -9.28 -11.91 -4.38
C GLY A 113 -10.21 -10.81 -3.86
N ALA A 114 -10.77 -11.05 -2.66
CA ALA A 114 -11.95 -10.35 -2.16
C ALA A 114 -11.85 -8.81 -2.15
N LEU A 115 -10.66 -8.23 -1.91
CA LEU A 115 -10.50 -6.78 -1.92
C LEU A 115 -10.61 -6.19 -3.34
N CYS A 116 -10.02 -6.85 -4.33
CA CYS A 116 -10.15 -6.45 -5.73
C CYS A 116 -11.62 -6.53 -6.18
N ASP A 117 -12.30 -7.61 -5.81
CA ASP A 117 -13.73 -7.77 -6.08
C ASP A 117 -14.56 -6.66 -5.42
N ALA A 118 -14.29 -6.36 -4.15
CA ALA A 118 -15.01 -5.32 -3.44
C ALA A 118 -14.81 -3.94 -4.05
N ILE A 119 -13.59 -3.61 -4.52
CA ILE A 119 -13.32 -2.36 -5.27
C ILE A 119 -14.13 -2.33 -6.56
N ALA A 120 -14.05 -3.38 -7.38
CA ALA A 120 -14.75 -3.46 -8.65
C ALA A 120 -16.28 -3.36 -8.45
N ASP A 121 -16.85 -4.18 -7.57
CA ASP A 121 -18.29 -4.22 -7.29
C ASP A 121 -18.81 -2.89 -6.76
N SER A 122 -18.10 -2.29 -5.80
CA SER A 122 -18.51 -1.00 -5.24
C SER A 122 -18.62 0.06 -6.34
N THR A 123 -17.65 0.09 -7.24
CA THR A 123 -17.63 1.13 -8.28
C THR A 123 -18.63 0.86 -9.41
N ILE A 124 -18.83 -0.41 -9.78
CA ILE A 124 -19.86 -0.84 -10.73
C ILE A 124 -21.24 -0.46 -10.22
N GLU A 125 -21.53 -0.78 -8.95
CA GLU A 125 -22.80 -0.43 -8.30
C GLU A 125 -22.97 1.09 -8.19
N GLN A 126 -21.92 1.82 -7.78
CA GLN A 126 -21.93 3.27 -7.66
C GLN A 126 -22.29 3.97 -8.98
N PHE A 127 -21.77 3.49 -10.10
CA PHE A 127 -21.99 4.11 -11.41
C PHE A 127 -23.12 3.48 -12.22
N GLY A 128 -23.71 2.38 -11.76
CA GLY A 128 -24.81 1.70 -12.44
C GLY A 128 -24.42 1.14 -13.82
N VAL A 129 -23.17 0.70 -13.98
CA VAL A 129 -22.63 0.15 -15.24
C VAL A 129 -22.44 -1.36 -15.13
N SER A 130 -22.20 -2.05 -16.24
CA SER A 130 -21.99 -3.52 -16.27
C SER A 130 -20.51 -3.94 -16.35
N GLY A 131 -19.58 -2.98 -16.48
CA GLY A 131 -18.13 -3.21 -16.54
C GLY A 131 -17.40 -1.97 -17.08
N PRO A 132 -16.06 -2.01 -17.19
CA PRO A 132 -15.15 -3.08 -16.74
C PRO A 132 -14.94 -3.16 -15.21
N ARG A 133 -14.40 -4.28 -14.71
CA ARG A 133 -14.16 -4.55 -13.27
C ARG A 133 -12.82 -3.98 -12.77
N LEU A 134 -12.65 -2.67 -12.88
CA LEU A 134 -11.35 -2.04 -12.64
C LEU A 134 -11.03 -1.87 -11.15
N SER A 135 -9.91 -2.46 -10.72
CA SER A 135 -9.44 -2.42 -9.33
C SER A 135 -8.11 -1.70 -9.15
N HIS A 136 -7.39 -1.39 -10.24
CA HIS A 136 -6.13 -0.64 -10.19
C HIS A 136 -5.94 0.26 -11.39
N VAL A 137 -5.14 1.32 -11.22
CA VAL A 137 -4.80 2.29 -12.28
C VAL A 137 -3.38 2.82 -12.08
N GLY A 138 -2.70 3.12 -13.19
CA GLY A 138 -1.46 3.89 -13.20
C GLY A 138 -1.42 4.90 -14.34
N ILE A 139 -0.46 5.83 -14.27
CA ILE A 139 -0.22 6.86 -15.29
C ILE A 139 1.08 6.59 -16.05
N VAL A 140 1.03 6.73 -17.37
CA VAL A 140 2.14 6.42 -18.27
C VAL A 140 3.16 7.57 -18.32
N GLU A 141 4.41 7.21 -18.15
CA GLU A 141 5.58 8.03 -18.50
C GLU A 141 6.27 7.39 -19.71
N LEU A 142 6.71 8.21 -20.68
CA LEU A 142 7.59 7.76 -21.75
C LEU A 142 9.01 8.30 -21.51
N VAL A 143 10.00 7.42 -21.52
CA VAL A 143 11.42 7.77 -21.46
C VAL A 143 12.08 7.23 -22.73
N ASP A 144 12.50 8.12 -23.62
CA ASP A 144 13.07 7.76 -24.94
C ASP A 144 12.21 6.76 -25.72
N GLY A 145 10.88 6.93 -25.66
CA GLY A 145 9.90 6.04 -26.29
C GLY A 145 9.61 4.75 -25.53
N VAL A 146 10.29 4.48 -24.41
CA VAL A 146 10.05 3.31 -23.55
C VAL A 146 8.97 3.64 -22.51
N PRO A 147 7.87 2.86 -22.44
CA PRO A 147 6.80 3.13 -21.50
C PRO A 147 7.07 2.58 -20.09
N PHE A 148 6.90 3.47 -19.12
CA PHE A 148 6.84 3.17 -17.68
C PHE A 148 5.48 3.58 -17.14
N VAL A 149 5.10 3.00 -16.00
CA VAL A 149 3.86 3.33 -15.29
C VAL A 149 4.22 3.77 -13.88
N TRP A 150 3.69 4.93 -13.49
CA TRP A 150 3.66 5.35 -12.09
C TRP A 150 2.37 4.81 -11.45
N GLU A 151 2.52 4.11 -10.34
CA GLU A 151 1.43 3.50 -9.60
C GLU A 151 1.62 3.70 -8.10
N ALA A 152 0.52 3.73 -7.35
CA ALA A 152 0.55 3.55 -5.90
C ALA A 152 0.12 2.11 -5.58
N TRP A 153 1.03 1.32 -4.99
CA TRP A 153 0.82 -0.11 -4.75
C TRP A 153 0.98 -0.47 -3.26
N PRO A 154 0.14 -1.36 -2.68
CA PRO A 154 0.29 -1.80 -1.29
C PRO A 154 1.69 -2.33 -0.97
N GLY A 155 2.25 -1.90 0.16
CA GLY A 155 3.60 -2.29 0.61
C GLY A 155 4.78 -1.63 -0.14
N ARG A 156 4.53 -0.95 -1.27
CA ARG A 156 5.57 -0.26 -2.06
C ARG A 156 5.34 1.25 -2.18
N GLY A 157 4.10 1.72 -1.98
CA GLY A 157 3.74 3.12 -2.15
C GLY A 157 3.80 3.56 -3.61
N VAL A 158 4.01 4.85 -3.82
CA VAL A 158 4.14 5.45 -5.15
C VAL A 158 5.49 5.11 -5.75
N SER A 159 5.47 4.33 -6.84
CA SER A 159 6.68 3.86 -7.51
C SER A 159 6.49 3.84 -9.02
N ARG A 160 7.62 3.92 -9.73
CA ARG A 160 7.67 3.73 -11.19
C ARG A 160 8.04 2.30 -11.50
N VAL A 161 7.32 1.69 -12.43
CA VAL A 161 7.58 0.34 -12.93
C VAL A 161 7.60 0.27 -14.45
N PRO A 162 8.31 -0.70 -15.07
CA PRO A 162 8.16 -0.97 -16.50
C PRO A 162 6.73 -1.38 -16.84
N LEU A 163 6.19 -0.93 -17.98
CA LEU A 163 4.83 -1.28 -18.41
C LEU A 163 4.61 -2.81 -18.45
N ARG A 164 5.61 -3.59 -18.90
CA ARG A 164 5.50 -5.06 -18.94
C ARG A 164 5.28 -5.69 -17.57
N PHE A 165 5.89 -5.15 -16.51
CA PHE A 165 5.68 -5.61 -15.15
C PHE A 165 4.31 -5.16 -14.60
N PHE A 166 3.84 -3.99 -15.01
CA PHE A 166 2.50 -3.55 -14.66
C PHE A 166 1.44 -4.47 -15.27
N LEU A 167 1.57 -4.79 -16.57
CA LEU A 167 0.64 -5.64 -17.31
C LEU A 167 0.79 -7.14 -17.01
N SER A 168 1.87 -7.60 -16.40
CA SER A 168 2.02 -9.03 -16.05
C SER A 168 1.10 -9.50 -14.93
N ARG A 169 0.36 -8.58 -14.31
CA ARG A 169 -0.58 -8.86 -13.21
C ARG A 169 -1.98 -9.21 -13.69
N VAL A 170 -2.23 -9.08 -14.99
CA VAL A 170 -3.49 -9.42 -15.65
C VAL A 170 -3.25 -10.54 -16.65
N GLN A 171 -4.29 -11.35 -16.90
CA GLN A 171 -4.22 -12.50 -17.80
C GLN A 171 -4.81 -12.20 -19.18
N GLY A 172 -5.80 -11.31 -19.23
CA GLY A 172 -6.47 -10.85 -20.43
C GLY A 172 -5.68 -9.80 -21.21
N GLY A 173 -6.04 -9.64 -22.48
CA GLY A 173 -5.52 -8.57 -23.34
C GLY A 173 -6.24 -7.23 -23.13
N GLU A 174 -5.97 -6.29 -24.02
CA GLU A 174 -6.65 -4.99 -24.04
C GLU A 174 -8.16 -5.14 -24.21
N GLY A 175 -8.95 -4.49 -23.37
CA GLY A 175 -10.41 -4.46 -23.48
C GLY A 175 -11.12 -5.73 -23.03
N MET A 176 -10.39 -6.75 -22.56
CA MET A 176 -10.93 -8.06 -22.22
C MET A 176 -11.08 -8.23 -20.69
N PRO A 177 -12.05 -9.06 -20.23
CA PRO A 177 -12.15 -9.44 -18.81
C PRO A 177 -10.84 -10.02 -18.28
N GLY A 178 -10.48 -9.65 -17.04
CA GLY A 178 -9.21 -10.02 -16.41
C GLY A 178 -7.97 -9.45 -17.12
N GLY A 179 -8.17 -8.44 -17.97
CA GLY A 179 -7.14 -7.78 -18.79
C GLY A 179 -6.86 -6.34 -18.37
N TYR A 180 -6.50 -5.50 -19.35
CA TYR A 180 -6.22 -4.08 -19.12
C TYR A 180 -7.03 -3.17 -20.04
N TYR A 181 -7.22 -1.93 -19.62
CA TYR A 181 -7.99 -0.92 -20.34
C TYR A 181 -7.19 0.39 -20.40
N LEU A 182 -7.31 1.10 -21.52
CA LEU A 182 -6.61 2.37 -21.74
C LEU A 182 -7.58 3.54 -21.55
N GLY A 183 -7.12 4.56 -20.84
CA GLY A 183 -7.77 5.86 -20.78
C GLY A 183 -6.88 6.92 -21.38
N ARG A 184 -7.40 7.64 -22.38
CA ARG A 184 -6.64 8.68 -23.08
C ARG A 184 -7.50 9.91 -23.21
N LEU A 185 -6.95 11.05 -22.79
CA LEU A 185 -7.63 12.33 -23.01
C LEU A 185 -7.73 12.66 -24.51
N PRO A 186 -8.77 13.39 -24.93
CA PRO A 186 -8.87 13.87 -26.30
C PRO A 186 -7.62 14.66 -26.70
N SER A 187 -7.28 14.66 -27.99
CA SER A 187 -6.05 15.29 -28.51
C SER A 187 -5.90 16.77 -28.11
N ALA A 188 -7.02 17.50 -27.97
CA ALA A 188 -7.06 18.88 -27.51
C ALA A 188 -6.54 19.08 -26.07
N TRP A 189 -6.52 18.03 -25.25
CA TRP A 189 -6.13 18.04 -23.84
C TRP A 189 -4.80 17.29 -23.60
N ARG A 190 -4.06 16.97 -24.67
CA ARG A 190 -2.82 16.18 -24.61
C ARG A 190 -1.74 16.80 -23.71
N SER A 191 -1.62 18.13 -23.71
CA SER A 191 -0.66 18.85 -22.86
C SER A 191 -0.90 18.65 -21.36
N LEU A 192 -2.14 18.38 -20.95
CA LEU A 192 -2.44 18.04 -19.56
C LEU A 192 -1.95 16.64 -19.20
N GLY A 193 -2.07 15.67 -20.11
CA GLY A 193 -1.50 14.34 -19.90
C GLY A 193 0.02 14.37 -19.76
N GLU A 194 0.70 15.13 -20.62
CA GLU A 194 2.15 15.35 -20.54
C GLU A 194 2.54 16.03 -19.21
N SER A 195 1.77 17.04 -18.79
CA SER A 195 1.97 17.73 -17.52
C SER A 195 1.74 16.80 -16.32
N ALA A 196 0.74 15.92 -16.38
CA ALA A 196 0.46 14.94 -15.34
C ALA A 196 1.58 13.89 -15.24
N ALA A 197 2.08 13.39 -16.38
CA ALA A 197 3.23 12.49 -16.41
C ALA A 197 4.53 13.14 -15.91
N ALA A 198 4.69 14.45 -16.07
CA ALA A 198 5.78 15.19 -15.44
C ALA A 198 5.57 15.33 -13.92
N ARG A 199 4.35 15.71 -13.51
CA ARG A 199 3.98 15.98 -12.11
C ARG A 199 4.04 14.73 -11.26
N VAL A 200 3.59 13.57 -11.75
CA VAL A 200 3.49 12.35 -10.93
C VAL A 200 4.80 11.98 -10.22
N LYS A 201 5.94 12.36 -10.82
CA LYS A 201 7.28 12.12 -10.28
C LYS A 201 7.52 12.80 -8.93
N SER A 202 6.86 13.93 -8.65
CA SER A 202 6.98 14.61 -7.35
C SER A 202 6.30 13.85 -6.20
N PHE A 203 5.46 12.86 -6.52
CA PHE A 203 4.81 11.98 -5.55
C PHE A 203 5.58 10.69 -5.30
N ALA A 204 6.75 10.50 -5.91
CA ALA A 204 7.57 9.32 -5.71
C ALA A 204 7.81 9.05 -4.21
N GLN A 205 7.75 7.78 -3.82
CA GLN A 205 7.96 7.31 -2.45
C GLN A 205 6.89 7.73 -1.42
N LEU A 206 5.82 8.42 -1.83
CA LEU A 206 4.66 8.56 -0.94
C LEU A 206 4.17 7.16 -0.53
N PRO A 207 3.82 6.95 0.76
CA PRO A 207 3.30 5.67 1.21
C PRO A 207 1.97 5.36 0.54
N TYR A 208 1.61 4.07 0.54
CA TYR A 208 0.28 3.66 0.11
C TYR A 208 -0.74 4.11 1.15
N ASP A 209 -1.86 4.65 0.69
CA ASP A 209 -2.97 5.10 1.54
C ASP A 209 -3.99 3.97 1.72
N ASP A 210 -3.75 3.15 2.76
CA ASP A 210 -4.64 2.05 3.16
C ASP A 210 -6.00 2.54 3.72
N ASP A 211 -6.10 3.80 4.12
CA ASP A 211 -7.32 4.37 4.73
C ASP A 211 -8.34 4.82 3.66
N PHE A 212 -7.93 4.89 2.38
CA PHE A 212 -8.74 5.37 1.26
C PHE A 212 -9.41 6.74 1.47
N ALA A 213 -8.88 7.55 2.38
CA ALA A 213 -9.45 8.84 2.75
C ALA A 213 -8.72 9.99 2.02
N TRP A 214 -9.47 10.94 1.48
CA TRP A 214 -8.86 12.04 0.71
C TRP A 214 -7.78 12.80 1.50
N GLY A 215 -8.03 13.10 2.77
CA GLY A 215 -7.09 13.79 3.67
C GLY A 215 -5.99 12.93 4.30
N SER A 216 -5.99 11.61 4.07
CA SER A 216 -4.96 10.70 4.60
C SER A 216 -3.60 10.97 3.94
N PRO A 217 -2.47 10.85 4.66
CA PRO A 217 -1.14 10.92 4.05
C PRO A 217 -0.93 9.76 3.07
N GLY A 218 -0.17 10.02 2.02
CA GLY A 218 0.09 9.02 0.97
C GLY A 218 -0.93 9.04 -0.16
N ALA A 219 -0.90 8.00 -0.99
CA ALA A 219 -1.81 7.86 -2.12
C ALA A 219 -2.20 6.39 -2.34
N TYR A 220 -3.47 6.17 -2.70
CA TYR A 220 -3.91 4.98 -3.40
C TYR A 220 -3.94 5.25 -4.91
N CYS A 221 -4.14 4.23 -5.73
CA CYS A 221 -3.90 4.27 -7.18
C CYS A 221 -4.65 5.40 -7.91
N SER A 222 -5.97 5.51 -7.71
CA SER A 222 -6.78 6.59 -8.31
C SER A 222 -6.51 7.96 -7.70
N LYS A 223 -6.19 8.07 -6.40
CA LYS A 223 -5.78 9.34 -5.77
C LYS A 223 -4.48 9.87 -6.37
N LEU A 224 -3.50 9.00 -6.64
CA LEU A 224 -2.26 9.38 -7.34
C LEU A 224 -2.56 10.01 -8.71
N VAL A 225 -3.47 9.41 -9.48
CA VAL A 225 -3.87 9.94 -10.79
C VAL A 225 -4.53 11.31 -10.65
N THR A 226 -5.48 11.48 -9.72
CA THR A 226 -6.12 12.79 -9.50
C THR A 226 -5.11 13.86 -9.06
N LEU A 227 -4.15 13.52 -8.19
CA LEU A 227 -3.08 14.44 -7.79
C LEU A 227 -2.16 14.82 -8.97
N ALA A 228 -1.88 13.89 -9.89
CA ALA A 228 -1.08 14.16 -11.08
C ALA A 228 -1.81 15.07 -12.08
N TYR A 229 -3.13 14.89 -12.24
CA TYR A 229 -4.01 15.68 -13.10
C TYR A 229 -4.67 16.86 -12.36
N ASP A 230 -3.97 17.42 -11.37
CA ASP A 230 -4.43 18.52 -10.53
C ASP A 230 -5.23 19.60 -11.27
N GLY A 231 -6.39 19.95 -10.73
CA GLY A 231 -7.32 20.92 -11.31
C GLY A 231 -8.24 20.37 -12.41
N MET A 232 -8.08 19.12 -12.86
CA MET A 232 -9.00 18.50 -13.82
C MET A 232 -10.34 18.15 -13.15
N ALA A 233 -11.39 18.92 -13.45
CA ALA A 233 -12.71 18.75 -12.84
C ALA A 233 -13.29 17.33 -13.00
N ALA A 234 -13.03 16.67 -14.12
CA ALA A 234 -13.48 15.31 -14.39
C ALA A 234 -12.89 14.28 -13.40
N PHE A 235 -11.75 14.56 -12.80
CA PHE A 235 -11.06 13.69 -11.83
C PHE A 235 -11.24 14.16 -10.38
N ALA A 236 -12.06 15.18 -10.15
CA ALA A 236 -12.29 15.71 -8.82
C ALA A 236 -12.87 14.63 -7.87
N PRO A 237 -12.50 14.65 -6.58
CA PRO A 237 -13.06 13.75 -5.60
C PRO A 237 -14.58 13.85 -5.52
N ARG A 238 -15.23 12.71 -5.35
CA ARG A 238 -16.68 12.57 -5.16
C ARG A 238 -16.95 11.65 -3.96
N PRO A 239 -18.15 11.67 -3.37
CA PRO A 239 -18.52 10.71 -2.35
C PRO A 239 -18.22 9.27 -2.80
N MET A 240 -17.39 8.56 -2.04
CA MET A 240 -17.10 7.15 -2.29
C MET A 240 -18.25 6.26 -1.82
N TYR A 241 -18.36 5.11 -2.45
CA TYR A 241 -19.35 4.09 -2.11
C TYR A 241 -18.63 2.78 -1.79
N PHE A 242 -18.99 2.15 -0.68
CA PHE A 242 -18.37 0.91 -0.20
C PHE A 242 -19.37 -0.26 -0.13
N GLY A 243 -20.27 -0.34 -1.12
CA GLY A 243 -21.26 -1.41 -1.28
C GLY A 243 -22.51 -1.20 -0.41
N LYS A 244 -23.64 -1.81 -0.77
CA LYS A 244 -24.90 -1.63 -0.03
C LYS A 244 -24.80 -2.22 1.38
N GLU A 245 -25.41 -1.57 2.37
CA GLU A 245 -25.48 -2.13 3.73
C GLU A 245 -26.12 -3.53 3.73
N GLY A 246 -25.44 -4.50 4.36
CA GLY A 246 -25.82 -5.91 4.35
C GLY A 246 -25.41 -6.71 3.11
N SER A 247 -24.74 -6.12 2.12
CA SER A 247 -24.15 -6.86 0.98
C SER A 247 -22.82 -7.53 1.34
N GLN A 248 -22.43 -8.54 0.54
CA GLN A 248 -21.11 -9.17 0.64
C GLN A 248 -19.97 -8.17 0.42
N THR A 249 -20.11 -7.24 -0.54
CA THR A 249 -19.16 -6.16 -0.79
C THR A 249 -18.95 -5.31 0.47
N ARG A 250 -20.03 -4.91 1.14
CA ARG A 250 -19.95 -4.14 2.40
C ARG A 250 -19.28 -4.95 3.51
N GLU A 251 -19.49 -6.26 3.59
CA GLU A 251 -18.83 -7.12 4.57
C GLU A 251 -17.32 -7.16 4.37
N VAL A 252 -16.84 -7.34 3.13
CA VAL A 252 -15.40 -7.29 2.83
C VAL A 252 -14.79 -5.98 3.31
N TRP A 253 -15.45 -4.85 3.05
CA TRP A 253 -15.01 -3.55 3.53
C TRP A 253 -15.01 -3.43 5.06
N ARG A 254 -16.05 -3.95 5.74
CA ARG A 254 -16.06 -4.02 7.21
C ARG A 254 -14.85 -4.76 7.74
N TRP A 255 -14.53 -5.94 7.19
CA TRP A 255 -13.37 -6.71 7.60
C TRP A 255 -12.07 -5.96 7.34
N TYR A 256 -11.91 -5.36 6.15
CA TYR A 256 -10.73 -4.61 5.76
C TYR A 256 -10.43 -3.45 6.72
N PHE A 257 -11.45 -2.64 7.06
CA PHE A 257 -11.30 -1.48 7.92
C PHE A 257 -11.25 -1.85 9.42
N ALA A 258 -12.00 -2.87 9.86
CA ALA A 258 -11.95 -3.37 11.24
C ALA A 258 -10.56 -3.91 11.60
N ALA A 259 -9.91 -4.64 10.68
CA ALA A 259 -8.54 -5.12 10.86
C ALA A 259 -7.52 -3.99 11.06
N ARG A 260 -7.86 -2.76 10.67
CA ARG A 260 -7.05 -1.55 10.82
C ARG A 260 -7.53 -0.63 11.94
N GLY A 261 -8.57 -0.99 12.69
CA GLY A 261 -9.16 -0.15 13.73
C GLY A 261 -9.77 1.15 13.18
N ARG A 262 -10.31 1.12 11.95
CA ARG A 262 -10.88 2.26 11.25
C ARG A 262 -12.36 2.05 10.94
N SER A 263 -13.08 3.15 10.73
CA SER A 263 -14.41 3.14 10.12
C SER A 263 -14.31 3.16 8.60
N ILE A 264 -15.31 2.59 7.93
CA ILE A 264 -15.44 2.70 6.46
C ILE A 264 -15.68 4.19 6.13
N PRO A 265 -14.90 4.83 5.24
CA PRO A 265 -15.08 6.23 4.84
C PRO A 265 -16.19 6.35 3.77
N ASP A 266 -17.34 5.76 4.05
CA ASP A 266 -18.46 5.72 3.11
C ASP A 266 -19.13 7.09 3.00
N GLY A 267 -19.35 7.55 1.77
CA GLY A 267 -19.82 8.91 1.49
C GLY A 267 -18.75 10.00 1.57
N GLU A 268 -17.57 9.70 2.10
CA GLU A 268 -16.46 10.66 2.16
C GLU A 268 -15.86 10.92 0.77
N PRO A 269 -15.25 12.09 0.52
CA PRO A 269 -14.61 12.37 -0.76
C PRO A 269 -13.50 11.38 -1.10
N GLY A 270 -13.48 10.94 -2.35
CA GLY A 270 -12.41 10.12 -2.92
C GLY A 270 -12.62 9.86 -4.41
N VAL A 271 -11.82 8.96 -4.98
CA VAL A 271 -11.83 8.63 -6.41
C VAL A 271 -11.60 7.15 -6.61
N SER A 272 -12.16 6.57 -7.67
CA SER A 272 -12.03 5.14 -7.96
C SER A 272 -11.49 4.88 -9.36
N PRO A 273 -10.85 3.71 -9.61
CA PRO A 273 -10.34 3.37 -10.93
C PRO A 273 -11.43 3.45 -12.01
N LEU A 274 -12.59 2.83 -11.78
CA LEU A 274 -13.70 2.89 -12.73
C LEU A 274 -14.25 4.31 -12.90
N GLY A 275 -14.31 5.10 -11.83
CA GLY A 275 -14.76 6.49 -11.90
C GLY A 275 -13.86 7.35 -12.80
N LEU A 276 -12.54 7.15 -12.75
CA LEU A 276 -11.58 7.80 -13.64
C LEU A 276 -11.68 7.26 -15.07
N PHE A 277 -11.85 5.95 -15.24
CA PHE A 277 -12.00 5.33 -16.54
C PHE A 277 -13.18 5.91 -17.33
N LEU A 278 -14.35 6.01 -16.69
CA LEU A 278 -15.55 6.59 -17.27
C LEU A 278 -15.38 8.08 -17.64
N ALA A 279 -14.54 8.81 -16.91
CA ALA A 279 -14.26 10.22 -17.16
C ALA A 279 -13.35 10.48 -18.37
N VAL A 280 -12.67 9.45 -18.89
CA VAL A 280 -11.76 9.54 -20.04
C VAL A 280 -12.20 8.69 -21.23
N GLN A 281 -13.43 8.17 -21.21
CA GLN A 281 -14.00 7.56 -22.40
C GLN A 281 -14.50 8.64 -23.37
N PRO A 282 -14.39 8.42 -24.69
CA PRO A 282 -14.88 9.33 -25.71
C PRO A 282 -16.41 9.50 -25.72
#